data_AF-A0A537BKW0-F1
#
_entry.id   AF-A0A537BKW0-F1
#
_cell.length_a   1.000
_cell.length_b   1.000
_cell.length_c   1.000
_cell.angle_alpha   90.00
_cell.angle_beta   90.00
_cell.angle_gamma   90.00
#
_symmetry.space_group_name_H-M   'P 1'
#
loop_
_entity.id
_entity.type
_entity.pdbx_description
1 polymer ?
#
loop_
_entity_poly.entity_id
_entity_poly.type
_entity_poly.pdbx_seq_one_letter_code
_entity_poly.pdbx_strand_id
1 'polypeptide(L)'
;MRSRKLCFLFCTVVCGIVPLAASAAEPPWIEASDSNSAIVIEMQGAFHPEFASELGIDRFDAAVLDLDPENAKRYDAAAGRALGLLAAKRKAESDPKVRQDLDILIDAVESRRRTSALEHRLLMPYFDLPRHVFEGLKVL
;
A
#
# COMPACT_ATOMS: atom_id res chain seq x y z
N MET A 1 18.59 81.64 -4.51
CA MET A 1 17.28 81.05 -4.15
C MET A 1 17.29 79.57 -4.50
N ARG A 2 16.74 78.79 -3.59
CA ARG A 2 16.89 77.34 -3.35
C ARG A 2 15.88 76.56 -4.19
N SER A 3 16.29 75.54 -4.95
CA SER A 3 15.48 74.33 -5.13
C SER A 3 16.29 73.16 -5.69
N ARG A 4 16.38 72.11 -4.89
CA ARG A 4 16.94 70.80 -5.19
C ARG A 4 15.91 70.01 -6.00
N LYS A 5 16.32 69.38 -7.12
CA LYS A 5 15.52 68.30 -7.72
C LYS A 5 16.28 66.99 -7.60
N LEU A 6 15.61 66.11 -6.87
CA LEU A 6 16.03 64.84 -6.31
C LEU A 6 16.01 63.78 -7.42
N CYS A 7 17.17 63.17 -7.69
CA CYS A 7 17.29 62.03 -8.58
C CYS A 7 16.76 60.80 -7.82
N PHE A 8 15.50 60.42 -8.07
CA PHE A 8 14.93 59.21 -7.50
C PHE A 8 15.32 58.01 -8.37
N LEU A 9 16.22 57.21 -7.80
CA LEU A 9 16.59 55.87 -8.25
C LEU A 9 15.31 55.00 -8.33
N PHE A 10 14.92 54.60 -9.54
CA PHE A 10 13.80 53.68 -9.73
C PHE A 10 14.32 52.25 -9.56
N CYS A 11 14.06 51.66 -8.40
CA CYS A 11 14.39 50.28 -8.09
C CYS A 11 13.33 49.38 -8.74
N THR A 12 13.63 48.80 -9.90
CA THR A 12 12.77 47.81 -10.56
C THR A 12 12.81 46.50 -9.77
N VAL A 13 11.76 46.26 -8.98
CA VAL A 13 11.47 44.96 -8.39
C VAL A 13 11.14 43.98 -9.52
N VAL A 14 12.09 43.12 -9.84
CA VAL A 14 11.86 41.94 -10.69
C VAL A 14 10.98 40.99 -9.89
N CYS A 15 9.69 40.96 -10.24
CA CYS A 15 8.76 39.92 -9.80
C CYS A 15 9.23 38.59 -10.40
N GLY A 16 9.93 37.80 -9.59
CA GLY A 16 10.30 36.43 -9.94
C GLY A 16 9.02 35.63 -10.16
N ILE A 17 8.82 35.20 -11.41
CA ILE A 17 7.79 34.24 -11.78
C ILE A 17 8.19 32.93 -11.10
N VAL A 18 7.61 32.64 -9.94
CA VAL A 18 7.71 31.31 -9.34
C VAL A 18 6.94 30.38 -10.28
N PRO A 19 7.59 29.41 -10.94
CA PRO A 19 6.86 28.45 -11.74
C PRO A 19 5.93 27.71 -10.79
N LEU A 20 4.63 27.91 -10.99
CA LEU A 20 3.59 27.10 -10.38
C LEU A 20 3.91 25.66 -10.78
N ALA A 21 4.31 24.83 -9.82
CA ALA A 21 4.60 23.42 -10.06
C ALA A 21 3.33 22.78 -10.62
N ALA A 22 3.28 22.61 -11.94
CA ALA A 22 2.26 21.80 -12.58
C ALA A 22 2.39 20.40 -11.96
N SER A 23 1.32 19.92 -11.34
CA SER A 23 1.22 18.52 -10.92
C SER A 23 1.45 17.67 -12.17
N ALA A 24 2.62 17.05 -12.27
CA ALA A 24 2.92 16.12 -13.34
C ALA A 24 1.97 14.94 -13.20
N ALA A 25 1.32 14.56 -14.31
CA ALA A 25 0.47 13.37 -14.32
C ALA A 25 1.28 12.17 -13.82
N GLU A 26 0.66 11.38 -12.95
CA GLU A 26 1.30 10.24 -12.34
C GLU A 26 1.73 9.24 -13.43
N PRO A 27 2.97 8.71 -13.38
CA PRO A 27 3.43 7.75 -14.36
C PRO A 27 2.50 6.52 -14.43
N PRO A 28 2.09 6.04 -15.62
CA PRO A 28 1.14 4.93 -15.75
C PRO A 28 1.54 3.61 -15.07
N TRP A 29 2.84 3.39 -14.86
CA TRP A 29 3.34 2.18 -14.19
C TRP A 29 2.95 2.14 -12.70
N ILE A 30 2.70 3.30 -12.07
CA ILE A 30 2.31 3.37 -10.66
C ILE A 30 0.90 2.82 -10.49
N GLU A 31 -0.07 3.32 -11.27
CA GLU A 31 -1.45 2.82 -11.25
C GLU A 31 -1.54 1.31 -11.52
N ALA A 32 -0.72 0.81 -12.46
CA ALA A 32 -0.62 -0.63 -12.71
C ALA A 32 -0.08 -1.41 -11.49
N SER A 33 0.91 -0.86 -10.79
CA SER A 33 1.53 -1.47 -9.61
C SER A 33 0.60 -1.43 -8.39
N ASP A 34 -0.14 -0.34 -8.21
CA ASP A 34 -1.17 -0.20 -7.18
C ASP A 34 -2.29 -1.23 -7.39
N SER A 35 -2.75 -1.39 -8.63
CA SER A 35 -3.75 -2.41 -8.99
C SER A 35 -3.26 -3.83 -8.68
N ASN A 36 -1.96 -4.11 -8.87
CA ASN A 36 -1.38 -5.40 -8.53
C ASN A 36 -1.27 -5.59 -7.01
N SER A 37 -0.89 -4.54 -6.28
CA SER A 37 -0.78 -4.54 -4.82
C SER A 37 -2.14 -4.76 -4.15
N ALA A 38 -3.21 -4.20 -4.74
CA ALA A 38 -4.58 -4.40 -4.28
C ALA A 38 -4.98 -5.88 -4.19
N ILE A 39 -4.43 -6.77 -5.02
CA ILE A 39 -4.69 -8.22 -4.93
C ILE A 39 -4.25 -8.78 -3.57
N VAL A 40 -3.05 -8.38 -3.12
CA VAL A 40 -2.49 -8.84 -1.85
C VAL A 40 -3.22 -8.20 -0.68
N ILE A 41 -3.59 -6.92 -0.80
CA ILE A 41 -4.34 -6.23 0.25
C ILE A 41 -5.74 -6.84 0.40
N GLU A 42 -6.47 -7.08 -0.68
CA GLU A 42 -7.79 -7.74 -0.65
C GLU A 42 -7.71 -9.15 -0.05
N MET A 43 -6.67 -9.90 -0.40
CA MET A 43 -6.41 -11.22 0.20
C MET A 43 -6.19 -11.10 1.71
N GLN A 44 -5.39 -10.14 2.18
CA GLN A 44 -5.11 -9.97 3.61
C GLN A 44 -6.31 -9.41 4.37
N GLY A 45 -7.02 -8.42 3.81
CA GLY A 45 -8.19 -7.77 4.41
C GLY A 45 -9.32 -8.76 4.69
N ALA A 46 -9.46 -9.82 3.89
CA ALA A 46 -10.42 -10.89 4.18
C ALA A 46 -10.15 -11.64 5.50
N PHE A 47 -8.93 -11.57 6.05
CA PHE A 47 -8.56 -12.20 7.31
C PHE A 47 -8.23 -11.18 8.41
N HIS A 48 -7.71 -10.03 8.02
CA HIS A 48 -7.27 -8.92 8.87
C HIS A 48 -7.89 -7.61 8.34
N PRO A 49 -9.21 -7.44 8.47
CA PRO A 49 -9.90 -6.29 7.89
C PRO A 49 -9.45 -4.96 8.49
N GLU A 50 -9.07 -4.93 9.76
CA GLU A 50 -8.59 -3.72 10.43
C GLU A 50 -7.33 -3.16 9.75
N PHE A 51 -6.45 -4.03 9.25
CA PHE A 51 -5.30 -3.61 8.43
C PHE A 51 -5.72 -2.97 7.10
N ALA A 52 -6.74 -3.51 6.44
CA ALA A 52 -7.22 -2.95 5.17
C ALA A 52 -7.97 -1.62 5.37
N SER A 53 -8.74 -1.49 6.45
CA SER A 53 -9.35 -0.22 6.86
C SER A 53 -8.31 0.84 7.23
N GLU A 54 -7.23 0.48 7.91
CA GLU A 54 -6.11 1.41 8.19
C GLU A 54 -5.48 1.95 6.89
N LEU A 55 -5.50 1.17 5.81
CA LEU A 55 -5.05 1.59 4.48
C LEU A 55 -6.11 2.41 3.70
N GLY A 56 -7.28 2.68 4.28
CA GLY A 56 -8.36 3.45 3.67
C GLY A 56 -9.25 2.65 2.71
N ILE A 57 -9.39 1.34 2.92
CA ILE A 57 -10.27 0.50 2.11
C ILE A 57 -11.61 0.29 2.83
N ASP A 58 -12.54 1.23 2.61
CA ASP A 58 -13.84 1.34 3.30
C ASP A 58 -14.67 0.05 3.35
N ARG A 59 -14.53 -0.84 2.37
CA ARG A 59 -15.31 -2.09 2.30
C ARG A 59 -15.02 -3.04 3.46
N PHE A 60 -13.91 -2.85 4.17
CA PHE A 60 -13.51 -3.66 5.32
C PHE A 60 -13.91 -3.04 6.66
N ASP A 61 -14.44 -1.81 6.69
CA ASP A 61 -14.72 -1.08 7.94
C ASP A 61 -15.73 -1.77 8.86
N ALA A 62 -16.70 -2.48 8.26
CA ALA A 62 -17.71 -3.24 9.00
C ALA A 62 -17.31 -4.71 9.24
N ALA A 63 -16.16 -5.14 8.73
CA ALA A 63 -15.65 -6.49 8.92
C ALA A 63 -14.82 -6.57 10.22
N VAL A 64 -14.61 -7.79 10.70
CA VAL A 64 -13.87 -8.08 11.93
C VAL A 64 -12.85 -9.17 11.68
N LEU A 65 -11.76 -9.15 12.45
CA LEU A 65 -10.74 -10.18 12.43
C LEU A 65 -11.31 -11.61 12.32
N ASP A 66 -10.82 -12.34 11.33
CA ASP A 66 -11.27 -13.70 11.04
C ASP A 66 -10.64 -14.70 12.03
N LEU A 67 -11.46 -15.19 12.95
CA LEU A 67 -11.12 -16.26 13.90
C LEU A 67 -11.86 -17.56 13.60
N ASP A 68 -12.48 -17.66 12.42
CA ASP A 68 -13.27 -18.81 12.01
C ASP A 68 -12.41 -20.08 11.86
N PRO A 69 -13.01 -21.28 12.00
CA PRO A 69 -12.30 -22.54 11.89
C PRO A 69 -11.46 -22.67 10.61
N GLU A 70 -10.39 -23.46 10.73
CA GLU A 70 -9.47 -23.73 9.63
C GLU A 70 -8.86 -22.47 8.99
N ASN A 71 -8.75 -21.37 9.74
CA ASN A 71 -8.17 -20.09 9.30
C ASN A 71 -6.84 -20.29 8.52
N ALA A 72 -5.89 -21.05 9.07
CA ALA A 72 -4.61 -21.31 8.40
C ALA A 72 -4.76 -21.99 7.02
N LYS A 73 -5.69 -22.93 6.87
CA LYS A 73 -5.96 -23.60 5.58
C LYS A 73 -6.65 -22.65 4.60
N ARG A 74 -7.62 -21.85 5.08
CA ARG A 74 -8.31 -20.83 4.27
C ARG A 74 -7.33 -19.75 3.80
N TYR A 75 -6.42 -19.33 4.66
CA TYR A 75 -5.35 -18.40 4.34
C TYR A 75 -4.39 -18.97 3.29
N ASP A 76 -3.90 -20.21 3.45
CA ASP A 76 -3.03 -20.85 2.45
C ASP A 76 -3.70 -20.93 1.07
N ALA A 77 -4.99 -21.29 1.03
CA ALA A 77 -5.75 -21.33 -0.21
C ALA A 77 -5.93 -19.93 -0.83
N ALA A 78 -6.16 -18.89 -0.02
CA ALA A 78 -6.25 -17.51 -0.50
C ALA A 78 -4.91 -17.01 -1.05
N ALA A 79 -3.81 -17.26 -0.33
CA ALA A 79 -2.45 -16.95 -0.77
C ALA A 79 -2.10 -17.67 -2.07
N GLY A 80 -2.47 -18.95 -2.20
CA GLY A 80 -2.29 -19.71 -3.44
C GLY A 80 -3.03 -19.09 -4.64
N ARG A 81 -4.26 -18.60 -4.44
CA ARG A 81 -5.01 -17.88 -5.49
C ARG A 81 -4.35 -16.55 -5.85
N ALA A 82 -3.94 -15.76 -4.86
CA ALA A 82 -3.24 -14.49 -5.09
C ALA A 82 -1.94 -14.69 -5.88
N LEU A 83 -1.13 -15.69 -5.52
CA LEU A 83 0.08 -16.05 -6.25
C LEU A 83 -0.21 -16.44 -7.70
N GLY A 84 -1.27 -17.22 -7.95
CA GLY A 84 -1.68 -17.57 -9.31
C GLY A 84 -2.03 -16.35 -10.17
N LEU A 85 -2.75 -15.37 -9.58
CA LEU A 85 -3.10 -14.12 -10.26
C LEU A 85 -1.87 -13.24 -10.53
N LEU A 86 -1.02 -13.05 -9.52
CA LEU A 86 0.20 -12.25 -9.64
C LEU A 86 1.18 -12.86 -10.66
N ALA A 87 1.36 -14.19 -10.65
CA ALA A 87 2.20 -14.89 -11.63
C ALA A 87 1.68 -14.75 -13.06
N ALA A 88 0.36 -14.82 -13.25
CA ALA A 88 -0.26 -14.60 -14.56
C ALA A 88 -0.02 -13.16 -15.06
N LYS A 89 -0.20 -12.17 -14.19
CA LYS A 89 0.10 -10.76 -14.48
C LYS A 89 1.58 -10.55 -14.80
N ARG A 90 2.48 -11.14 -14.00
CA ARG A 90 3.93 -11.04 -14.17
C ARG A 90 4.44 -11.65 -15.48
N LYS A 91 3.74 -12.64 -16.03
CA LYS A 91 4.02 -13.21 -17.35
C LYS A 91 3.55 -12.32 -18.51
N ALA A 92 2.45 -11.59 -18.33
CA ALA A 92 1.86 -10.72 -19.34
C ALA A 92 2.50 -9.32 -19.37
N GLU A 93 3.09 -8.88 -18.26
CA GLU A 93 3.64 -7.54 -18.11
C GLU A 93 4.96 -7.33 -18.88
N SER A 94 5.08 -6.17 -19.51
CA SER A 94 6.26 -5.75 -20.28
C SER A 94 7.03 -4.61 -19.63
N ASP A 95 6.38 -3.76 -18.83
CA ASP A 95 7.05 -2.67 -18.12
C ASP A 95 8.00 -3.23 -17.05
N PRO A 96 9.31 -2.89 -17.08
CA PRO A 96 10.28 -3.44 -16.14
C PRO A 96 10.02 -3.05 -14.68
N LYS A 97 9.42 -1.89 -14.41
CA LYS A 97 9.10 -1.45 -13.05
C LYS A 97 7.94 -2.25 -12.47
N VAL A 98 6.86 -2.38 -13.24
CA VAL A 98 5.69 -3.17 -12.83
C VAL A 98 6.07 -4.64 -12.63
N ARG A 99 6.97 -5.18 -13.48
CA ARG A 99 7.52 -6.53 -13.31
C ARG A 99 8.29 -6.69 -12.00
N GLN A 100 9.12 -5.72 -11.66
CA GLN A 100 9.87 -5.74 -10.40
C GLN A 100 8.93 -5.73 -9.21
N ASP A 101 7.92 -4.86 -9.21
CA ASP A 101 6.95 -4.76 -8.12
C ASP A 101 6.11 -6.04 -8.01
N LEU A 102 5.73 -6.64 -9.12
CA LEU A 102 5.09 -7.95 -9.15
C LEU A 102 5.98 -9.07 -8.59
N ASP A 103 7.28 -9.07 -8.88
CA ASP A 103 8.22 -10.04 -8.29
C ASP A 103 8.30 -9.86 -6.77
N ILE A 104 8.34 -8.61 -6.28
CA ILE A 104 8.31 -8.29 -4.84
C ILE A 104 7.03 -8.80 -4.18
N LEU A 105 5.86 -8.57 -4.81
CA LEU A 105 4.57 -9.04 -4.28
C LEU A 105 4.51 -10.57 -4.24
N ILE A 106 4.99 -11.25 -5.29
CA ILE A 106 5.05 -12.72 -5.33
C ILE A 106 5.93 -13.24 -4.19
N ASP A 107 7.15 -12.72 -4.07
CA ASP A 107 8.10 -13.13 -3.04
C ASP A 107 7.55 -12.88 -1.63
N ALA A 108 6.89 -11.73 -1.41
CA ALA A 108 6.28 -11.39 -0.13
C ALA A 108 5.17 -12.39 0.26
N VAL A 109 4.26 -12.70 -0.67
CA VAL A 109 3.17 -13.65 -0.42
C VAL A 109 3.71 -15.06 -0.23
N GLU A 110 4.67 -15.51 -1.04
CA GLU A 110 5.31 -16.82 -0.86
C GLU A 110 6.01 -16.94 0.48
N SER A 111 6.76 -15.91 0.88
CA SER A 111 7.46 -15.86 2.16
C SER A 111 6.48 -15.95 3.33
N ARG A 112 5.43 -15.13 3.33
CA ARG A 112 4.39 -15.17 4.38
C ARG A 112 3.67 -16.50 4.43
N ARG A 113 3.27 -17.04 3.28
CA ARG A 113 2.60 -18.34 3.17
C ARG A 113 3.48 -19.47 3.70
N ARG A 114 4.77 -19.49 3.35
CA ARG A 114 5.75 -20.47 3.85
C ARG A 114 5.95 -20.34 5.36
N THR A 115 6.09 -19.12 5.86
CA THR A 115 6.22 -18.86 7.31
C THR A 115 5.00 -19.36 8.06
N SER A 116 3.79 -19.02 7.61
CA SER A 116 2.54 -19.49 8.23
C SER A 116 2.45 -21.02 8.26
N ALA A 117 2.83 -21.70 7.17
CA ALA A 117 2.87 -23.16 7.12
C ALA A 117 3.90 -23.76 8.09
N LEU A 118 5.06 -23.11 8.27
CA LEU A 118 6.07 -23.53 9.23
C LEU A 118 5.61 -23.31 10.66
N GLU A 119 5.06 -22.14 10.99
CA GLU A 119 4.52 -21.84 12.32
C GLU A 119 3.43 -22.82 12.71
N HIS A 120 2.49 -23.10 11.81
CA HIS A 120 1.42 -24.06 12.07
C HIS A 120 1.93 -25.49 12.30
N ARG A 121 3.03 -25.88 11.63
CA ARG A 121 3.60 -27.23 11.74
C ARG A 121 4.54 -27.40 12.93
N LEU A 122 5.27 -26.35 13.30
CA LEU A 122 6.41 -26.42 14.20
C LEU A 122 6.17 -25.71 15.54
N LEU A 123 5.18 -24.82 15.62
CA LEU A 123 4.87 -24.05 16.82
C LEU A 123 3.48 -24.39 17.34
N MET A 124 3.32 -24.27 18.66
CA MET A 124 1.99 -24.20 19.26
C MET A 124 1.41 -22.81 18.99
N PRO A 125 0.25 -22.70 18.33
CA PRO A 125 -0.35 -21.40 18.04
C PRO A 125 -0.70 -20.69 19.35
N TYR A 126 -0.05 -19.56 19.59
CA TYR A 126 -0.42 -18.61 20.64
C TYR A 126 -1.08 -17.41 19.99
N PHE A 127 -2.31 -17.09 20.41
CA PHE A 127 -3.06 -15.97 19.89
C PHE A 127 -3.21 -14.89 20.97
N ASP A 128 -2.47 -13.78 20.81
CA ASP A 128 -2.45 -12.67 21.76
C ASP A 128 -3.69 -11.79 21.59
N LEU A 129 -4.82 -12.25 22.14
CA LEU A 129 -6.10 -11.55 22.07
C LEU A 129 -6.01 -10.08 22.54
N PRO A 130 -5.40 -9.76 23.71
CA PRO A 130 -5.31 -8.37 24.16
C PRO A 130 -4.60 -7.46 23.16
N ARG A 131 -3.51 -7.92 22.52
CA ARG A 131 -2.83 -7.13 21.48
C ARG A 131 -3.75 -6.87 20.30
N HIS A 132 -4.46 -7.88 19.79
CA HIS A 132 -5.34 -7.71 18.63
C HIS A 132 -6.51 -6.76 18.93
N VAL A 133 -7.11 -6.85 20.12
CA VAL A 133 -8.14 -5.90 20.55
C VAL A 133 -7.59 -4.48 20.60
N PHE A 134 -6.39 -4.29 21.18
CA PHE A 134 -5.77 -2.98 21.25
C PHE A 134 -5.44 -2.38 19.88
N GLU A 135 -4.89 -3.18 18.96
CA GLU A 135 -4.61 -2.72 17.60
C GLU A 135 -5.90 -2.37 16.85
N GLY A 136 -6.97 -3.17 16.99
CA GLY A 136 -8.27 -2.83 16.41
C GLY A 136 -8.83 -1.50 16.91
N LEU A 137 -8.70 -1.21 18.21
CA LEU A 137 -9.13 0.06 18.80
C LEU A 137 -8.32 1.28 18.33
N LYS A 138 -7.09 1.09 17.83
CA LYS A 138 -6.25 2.20 17.32
C LYS A 138 -6.65 2.68 15.93
N VAL A 139 -7.33 1.83 15.17
CA VAL A 139 -7.72 2.11 13.77
C VAL A 139 -9.12 2.74 13.69
N LEU A 140 -9.91 2.66 14.77
CA LEU A 140 -11.20 3.36 14.94
C LEU A 140 -11.01 4.86 15.26
#